data_AF-A0A917IYY8-F1
#
_entry.id   AF-A0A917IYY8-F1
#
_cell.length_a   1.000
_cell.length_b   1.000
_cell.length_c   1.000
_cell.angle_alpha   90.00
_cell.angle_beta   90.00
_cell.angle_gamma   90.00
#
_symmetry.space_group_name_H-M   'P 1'
#
loop_
_entity.id
_entity.type
_entity.pdbx_description
1 polymer ?
#
loop_
_entity_poly.entity_id
_entity_poly.type
_entity_poly.pdbx_seq_one_letter_code
_entity_poly.pdbx_strand_id
1 'polypeptide(L)'
;MRNGRNSTHDVFEYWQNNLFAFVITWIIPVSVLVTLVMGFYEREHGEVNIIVANTCFLAAINLIVLQRSISLFFRKIAFAVVLAAFAIAAACCLHKPELGCMYLFTCSIFMVLFFPGKISYAGLLTNVAVFLLFSVYLFISPGAYITYHISLYSWIVFSVNFLFIDVVVILLIRMLLTNIKRSLEVQKELNRRLLEQRRLEQEQHRRLREIAFIQSHLVRAPLLNIKGITSLISHTRNHNIEEPLLISLEKSVDELDGVIRSVVERTSF
;
A
#
# COMPACT_ATOMS: atom_id res chain seq x y z
N MET A 1 25.95 1.64 2.07
CA MET A 1 24.94 2.49 1.41
C MET A 1 24.54 1.85 0.08
N ARG A 2 23.53 0.97 0.07
CA ARG A 2 23.02 0.32 -1.15
C ARG A 2 21.54 0.00 -0.93
N ASN A 3 20.70 0.26 -1.93
CA ASN A 3 19.25 0.05 -2.01
C ASN A 3 18.30 1.06 -1.34
N GLY A 4 18.32 2.32 -1.80
CA GLY A 4 17.18 3.25 -1.61
C GLY A 4 16.15 3.23 -2.75
N ARG A 5 16.53 2.76 -3.94
CA ARG A 5 15.72 2.90 -5.18
C ARG A 5 14.69 1.81 -5.45
N ASN A 6 14.79 0.65 -4.77
CA ASN A 6 13.87 -0.48 -5.01
C ASN A 6 12.61 -0.46 -4.11
N SER A 7 12.64 0.26 -2.98
CA SER A 7 11.59 0.10 -1.95
C SER A 7 10.23 0.74 -2.25
N THR A 8 10.09 1.58 -3.28
CA THR A 8 8.83 2.28 -3.60
C THR A 8 7.99 1.54 -4.62
N HIS A 9 8.62 0.88 -5.59
CA HIS A 9 7.95 -0.10 -6.44
C HIS A 9 7.33 -1.21 -5.59
N ASP A 10 8.08 -1.66 -4.58
CA ASP A 10 7.64 -2.70 -3.65
C ASP A 10 6.41 -2.32 -2.83
N VAL A 11 6.29 -1.08 -2.33
CA VAL A 11 5.14 -0.71 -1.45
C VAL A 11 3.82 -0.73 -2.21
N PHE A 12 3.79 -0.15 -3.41
CA PHE A 12 2.56 -0.09 -4.19
C PHE A 12 2.18 -1.48 -4.74
N GLU A 13 3.17 -2.24 -5.20
CA GLU A 13 2.96 -3.61 -5.64
C GLU A 13 2.50 -4.51 -4.48
N TYR A 14 3.07 -4.35 -3.29
CA TYR A 14 2.62 -5.00 -2.08
C TYR A 14 1.16 -4.67 -1.76
N TRP A 15 0.77 -3.40 -1.85
CA TRP A 15 -0.61 -2.97 -1.65
C TRP A 15 -1.56 -3.64 -2.66
N GLN A 16 -1.21 -3.70 -3.95
CA GLN A 16 -1.99 -4.38 -4.98
C GLN A 16 -2.09 -5.89 -4.73
N ASN A 17 -1.01 -6.53 -4.26
CA ASN A 17 -0.99 -7.95 -3.90
C ASN A 17 -1.89 -8.24 -2.70
N ASN A 18 -1.89 -7.36 -1.70
CA ASN A 18 -2.76 -7.47 -0.53
C ASN A 18 -4.24 -7.28 -0.90
N LEU A 19 -4.54 -6.29 -1.75
CA LEU A 19 -5.90 -6.08 -2.29
C LEU A 19 -6.38 -7.33 -3.05
N PHE A 20 -5.52 -7.91 -3.88
CA PHE A 20 -5.85 -9.14 -4.61
C PHE A 20 -6.15 -10.31 -3.65
N ALA A 21 -5.33 -10.50 -2.62
CA ALA A 21 -5.55 -11.55 -1.63
C ALA A 21 -6.87 -11.35 -0.86
N PHE A 22 -7.20 -10.10 -0.51
CA PHE A 22 -8.47 -9.74 0.11
C PHE A 22 -9.66 -10.08 -0.79
N VAL A 23 -9.62 -9.64 -2.06
CA VAL A 23 -10.69 -9.91 -3.04
C VAL A 23 -10.87 -11.41 -3.28
N ILE A 24 -9.78 -12.15 -3.45
CA ILE A 24 -9.81 -13.61 -3.65
C ILE A 24 -10.47 -14.34 -2.49
N THR A 25 -10.27 -13.87 -1.26
CA THR A 25 -10.87 -14.49 -0.07
C THR A 25 -12.39 -14.38 -0.11
N TRP A 26 -12.93 -13.28 -0.65
CA TRP A 26 -14.36 -13.07 -0.81
C TRP A 26 -14.97 -13.74 -2.05
N ILE A 27 -14.16 -14.06 -3.07
CA ILE A 27 -14.66 -14.73 -4.29
C ILE A 27 -15.24 -16.11 -3.97
N ILE A 28 -14.66 -16.89 -3.05
CA ILE A 28 -15.16 -18.24 -2.72
C ILE A 28 -16.62 -18.21 -2.23
N PRO A 29 -16.97 -17.53 -1.11
CA PRO A 29 -18.35 -17.55 -0.62
C PRO A 29 -19.34 -16.94 -1.62
N VAL A 30 -18.92 -15.90 -2.34
CA VAL A 30 -19.75 -15.25 -3.37
C VAL A 30 -20.02 -16.21 -4.54
N SER A 31 -19.00 -16.94 -5.02
CA SER A 31 -19.15 -17.90 -6.11
C SER A 31 -20.09 -19.06 -5.77
N VAL A 32 -20.06 -19.55 -4.53
CA VAL A 32 -20.98 -20.60 -4.04
C VAL A 32 -22.42 -20.07 -4.04
N LEU A 33 -22.63 -18.86 -3.53
CA LEU A 33 -23.95 -18.22 -3.53
C LEU A 33 -24.49 -18.03 -4.96
N VAL A 34 -23.65 -17.50 -5.87
CA VAL A 34 -24.03 -17.32 -7.28
C VAL A 34 -24.39 -18.64 -7.93
N THR A 35 -23.60 -19.70 -7.69
CA THR A 35 -23.88 -21.04 -8.26
C THR A 35 -25.23 -21.59 -7.77
N LEU A 36 -25.56 -21.39 -6.48
CA LEU A 36 -26.83 -21.85 -5.92
C LEU A 36 -28.03 -21.08 -6.50
N VAL A 37 -27.94 -19.75 -6.56
CA VAL A 37 -29.04 -18.90 -7.05
C VAL A 37 -29.24 -19.09 -8.55
N MET A 38 -28.18 -19.01 -9.35
CA MET A 38 -28.27 -19.18 -10.80
C MET A 38 -28.65 -20.61 -11.17
N GLY A 39 -28.10 -21.60 -10.47
CA GLY A 39 -28.43 -23.01 -10.71
C GLY A 39 -29.89 -23.34 -10.44
N PHE A 40 -30.53 -22.69 -9.46
CA PHE A 40 -31.97 -22.83 -9.23
C PHE A 40 -32.79 -22.16 -10.35
N TYR A 41 -32.48 -20.90 -10.67
CA TYR A 41 -33.21 -20.12 -11.66
C TYR A 41 -33.11 -20.70 -13.08
N GLU A 42 -31.90 -21.04 -13.53
CA GLU A 42 -31.68 -21.58 -14.88
C GLU A 42 -32.26 -22.98 -15.07
N ARG A 43 -32.42 -23.74 -13.97
CA ARG A 43 -33.07 -25.06 -14.00
C ARG A 43 -34.56 -24.97 -14.32
N GLU A 44 -35.22 -23.89 -13.90
CA GLU A 44 -36.63 -23.65 -14.25
C GLU A 44 -36.81 -23.29 -15.74
N HIS A 45 -35.77 -22.72 -16.37
CA HIS A 45 -35.79 -22.31 -17.78
C HIS A 45 -35.22 -23.35 -18.76
N GLY A 46 -34.64 -24.46 -18.27
CA GLY A 46 -34.21 -25.58 -19.10
C GLY A 46 -32.90 -25.38 -19.90
N GLU A 47 -32.15 -24.31 -19.68
CA GLU A 47 -30.90 -24.02 -20.40
C GLU A 47 -29.68 -24.68 -19.75
N VAL A 48 -29.59 -26.02 -19.84
CA VAL A 48 -28.55 -26.83 -19.20
C VAL A 48 -27.12 -26.41 -19.61
N ASN A 49 -26.92 -25.96 -20.85
CA ASN A 49 -25.61 -25.53 -21.35
C ASN A 49 -25.02 -24.35 -20.55
N ILE A 50 -25.87 -23.44 -20.09
CA ILE A 50 -25.43 -22.26 -19.34
C ILE A 50 -25.07 -22.64 -17.91
N ILE A 51 -25.87 -23.50 -17.28
CA ILE A 51 -25.58 -24.04 -15.94
C ILE A 51 -24.21 -24.71 -15.91
N VAL A 52 -23.94 -25.58 -16.90
CA VAL A 52 -22.65 -26.29 -16.99
C VAL A 52 -21.50 -25.30 -17.21
N ALA A 53 -21.65 -24.34 -18.12
CA ALA A 53 -20.61 -23.35 -18.40
C ALA A 53 -20.31 -22.46 -17.18
N ASN A 54 -21.33 -21.91 -16.52
CA ASN A 54 -21.21 -21.08 -15.32
C ASN A 54 -20.57 -21.87 -14.16
N THR A 55 -21.01 -23.12 -13.94
CA THR A 55 -20.47 -23.97 -12.88
C THR A 55 -19.01 -24.32 -13.15
N CYS A 56 -18.65 -24.65 -14.39
CA CYS A 56 -17.27 -24.94 -14.79
C CYS A 56 -16.36 -23.71 -14.60
N PHE A 57 -16.83 -22.53 -15.00
CA PHE A 57 -16.11 -21.27 -14.82
C PHE A 57 -15.85 -20.95 -13.35
N LEU A 58 -16.89 -21.02 -12.51
CA LEU A 58 -16.75 -20.76 -11.07
C LEU A 58 -15.88 -21.83 -10.39
N ALA A 59 -15.96 -23.09 -10.80
CA ALA A 59 -15.06 -24.14 -10.33
C ALA A 59 -13.60 -23.84 -10.71
N ALA A 60 -13.33 -23.44 -11.95
CA ALA A 60 -11.98 -23.09 -12.42
C ALA A 60 -11.40 -21.90 -11.63
N ILE A 61 -12.20 -20.87 -11.37
CA ILE A 61 -11.82 -19.75 -10.50
C ILE A 61 -11.48 -20.24 -9.10
N ASN A 62 -12.36 -21.05 -8.49
CA ASN A 62 -12.14 -21.54 -7.14
C ASN A 62 -10.88 -22.41 -7.02
N LEU A 63 -10.57 -23.24 -8.03
CA LEU A 63 -9.33 -24.01 -8.07
C LEU A 63 -8.09 -23.11 -8.05
N ILE A 64 -8.09 -22.00 -8.82
CA ILE A 64 -7.00 -21.01 -8.81
C ILE A 64 -6.89 -20.32 -7.45
N VAL A 65 -8.03 -20.06 -6.80
CA VAL A 65 -8.08 -19.46 -5.47
C VAL A 65 -7.51 -20.39 -4.40
N LEU A 66 -7.92 -21.66 -4.41
CA LEU A 66 -7.51 -22.69 -3.44
C LEU A 66 -6.03 -23.08 -3.59
N GLN A 67 -5.48 -22.95 -4.80
CA GLN A 67 -4.10 -23.33 -5.08
C GLN A 67 -3.10 -22.31 -4.47
N ARG A 68 -2.70 -22.59 -3.23
CA ARG A 68 -1.76 -21.75 -2.45
C ARG A 68 -0.28 -21.97 -2.82
N SER A 69 0.06 -23.03 -3.56
CA SER A 69 1.45 -23.36 -3.93
C SER A 69 2.04 -22.46 -5.01
N ILE A 70 1.19 -21.83 -5.82
CA ILE A 70 1.60 -20.99 -6.95
C ILE A 70 1.82 -19.55 -6.47
N SER A 71 2.85 -18.88 -7.01
CA SER A 71 3.09 -17.46 -6.74
C SER A 71 1.85 -16.59 -7.08
N LEU A 72 1.67 -15.49 -6.35
CA LEU A 72 0.54 -14.58 -6.56
C LEU A 72 0.47 -14.01 -7.98
N PHE A 73 1.62 -13.76 -8.60
CA PHE A 73 1.69 -13.23 -9.96
C PHE A 73 1.06 -14.19 -10.98
N PHE A 74 1.46 -15.46 -10.97
CA PHE A 74 0.90 -16.47 -11.87
C PHE A 74 -0.58 -16.73 -11.62
N ARG A 75 -1.03 -16.67 -10.36
CA ARG A 75 -2.46 -16.80 -10.02
C ARG A 75 -3.30 -15.66 -10.60
N LYS A 76 -2.80 -14.41 -10.57
CA LYS A 76 -3.46 -13.27 -11.22
C LYS A 76 -3.60 -13.48 -12.72
N ILE A 77 -2.55 -13.95 -13.38
CA ILE A 77 -2.58 -14.23 -14.83
C ILE A 77 -3.58 -15.35 -15.12
N ALA A 78 -3.52 -16.47 -14.40
CA ALA A 78 -4.45 -17.57 -14.58
C ALA A 78 -5.91 -17.13 -14.41
N PHE A 79 -6.19 -16.30 -13.40
CA PHE A 79 -7.52 -15.74 -13.18
C PHE A 79 -7.99 -14.87 -14.37
N ALA A 80 -7.13 -13.98 -14.87
CA ALA A 80 -7.43 -13.16 -16.04
C ALA A 80 -7.65 -14.00 -17.31
N VAL A 81 -6.87 -15.07 -17.49
CA VAL A 81 -7.03 -16.00 -18.62
C VAL A 81 -8.35 -16.76 -18.53
N VAL A 82 -8.73 -17.26 -17.35
CA VAL A 82 -10.04 -17.92 -17.15
C VAL A 82 -11.20 -16.97 -17.42
N LEU A 83 -11.11 -15.71 -16.98
CA LEU A 83 -12.10 -14.68 -17.30
C LEU A 83 -12.23 -14.46 -18.82
N ALA A 84 -11.11 -14.28 -19.51
CA ALA A 84 -11.11 -14.07 -20.96
C ALA A 84 -11.62 -15.29 -21.73
N ALA A 85 -11.21 -16.50 -21.32
CA ALA A 85 -11.66 -17.75 -21.92
C ALA A 85 -13.17 -17.95 -21.75
N PHE A 86 -13.70 -17.68 -20.55
CA PHE A 86 -15.14 -17.74 -20.30
C PHE A 86 -15.91 -16.69 -21.12
N ALA A 87 -15.37 -15.47 -21.24
CA ALA A 87 -15.99 -14.44 -22.04
C ALA A 87 -16.13 -14.84 -23.53
N ILE A 88 -15.08 -15.44 -24.10
CA ILE A 88 -15.09 -15.96 -25.47
C ILE A 88 -16.06 -17.14 -25.59
N ALA A 89 -16.06 -18.07 -24.63
CA ALA A 89 -16.99 -19.20 -24.62
C ALA A 89 -18.45 -18.75 -24.50
N ALA A 90 -18.74 -17.73 -23.69
CA ALA A 90 -20.07 -17.15 -23.56
C ALA A 90 -20.53 -16.47 -24.85
N ALA A 91 -19.64 -15.75 -25.51
CA ALA A 91 -19.94 -15.14 -26.80
C ALA A 91 -20.15 -16.21 -27.88
N CYS A 92 -19.21 -17.13 -28.09
CA CYS A 92 -19.21 -18.04 -29.23
C CYS A 92 -20.04 -19.32 -29.04
N CYS A 93 -20.00 -19.94 -27.86
CA CYS A 93 -20.63 -21.26 -27.63
C CYS A 93 -22.05 -21.10 -27.08
N LEU A 94 -22.27 -20.14 -26.18
CA LEU A 94 -23.58 -19.89 -25.58
C LEU A 94 -24.46 -18.95 -26.41
N HIS A 95 -23.91 -18.35 -27.47
CA HIS A 95 -24.58 -17.36 -28.33
C HIS A 95 -25.10 -16.14 -27.55
N LYS A 96 -24.47 -15.80 -26.42
CA LYS A 96 -24.83 -14.66 -25.56
C LYS A 96 -23.68 -13.64 -25.51
N PRO A 97 -23.52 -12.80 -26.54
CA PRO A 97 -22.39 -11.86 -26.64
C PRO A 97 -22.42 -10.79 -25.54
N GLU A 98 -23.60 -10.40 -25.06
CA GLU A 98 -23.77 -9.46 -23.95
C GLU A 98 -23.10 -9.97 -22.67
N LEU A 99 -23.28 -11.26 -22.35
CA LEU A 99 -22.64 -11.92 -21.21
C LEU A 99 -21.12 -11.92 -21.39
N GLY A 100 -20.63 -12.30 -22.58
CA GLY A 100 -19.19 -12.26 -22.90
C GLY A 100 -18.58 -10.87 -22.68
N CYS A 101 -19.27 -9.81 -23.10
CA CYS A 101 -18.80 -8.44 -22.93
C CYS A 101 -18.67 -8.03 -21.45
N MET A 102 -19.57 -8.49 -20.57
CA MET A 102 -19.45 -8.23 -19.13
C MET A 102 -18.17 -8.84 -18.55
N TYR A 103 -17.79 -10.04 -18.97
CA TYR A 103 -16.57 -10.70 -18.50
C TYR A 103 -15.30 -10.11 -19.13
N LEU A 104 -15.35 -9.66 -20.38
CA LEU A 104 -14.27 -8.87 -21.02
C LEU A 104 -14.03 -7.54 -20.30
N PHE A 105 -15.10 -6.80 -20.00
CA PHE A 105 -15.02 -5.57 -19.21
C PHE A 105 -14.43 -5.83 -17.82
N THR A 106 -14.89 -6.88 -17.16
CA THR A 106 -14.35 -7.32 -15.87
C THR A 106 -12.86 -7.66 -15.97
N CYS A 107 -12.44 -8.31 -17.06
CA CYS A 107 -11.03 -8.62 -17.31
C CYS A 107 -10.17 -7.35 -17.47
N SER A 108 -10.65 -6.35 -18.20
CA SER A 108 -10.02 -5.03 -18.31
C SER A 108 -9.82 -4.36 -16.95
N ILE A 109 -10.87 -4.30 -16.13
CA ILE A 109 -10.83 -3.75 -14.76
C ILE A 109 -9.84 -4.53 -13.89
N PHE A 110 -9.90 -5.86 -13.94
CA PHE A 110 -9.01 -6.73 -13.18
C PHE A 110 -7.54 -6.49 -13.53
N MET A 111 -7.21 -6.40 -14.82
CA MET A 111 -5.85 -6.17 -15.28
C MET A 111 -5.31 -4.83 -14.80
N VAL A 112 -6.10 -3.75 -14.90
CA VAL A 112 -5.65 -2.42 -14.46
C VAL A 112 -5.50 -2.33 -12.94
N LEU A 113 -6.35 -3.02 -12.19
CA LEU A 113 -6.37 -2.96 -10.72
C LEU A 113 -5.21 -3.72 -10.08
N PHE A 114 -4.89 -4.91 -10.61
CA PHE A 114 -3.99 -5.85 -9.93
C PHE A 114 -2.60 -5.98 -10.54
N PHE A 115 -2.35 -5.43 -11.73
CA PHE A 115 -1.03 -5.44 -12.36
C PHE A 115 -0.40 -4.06 -12.40
N PRO A 116 0.91 -3.94 -12.10
CA PRO A 116 1.65 -2.70 -12.29
C PRO A 116 2.10 -2.50 -13.76
N GLY A 117 2.48 -1.27 -14.08
CA GLY A 117 3.23 -0.96 -15.29
C GLY A 117 2.39 -0.98 -16.58
N LYS A 118 2.92 -1.65 -17.62
CA LYS A 118 2.31 -1.75 -18.96
C LYS A 118 1.36 -2.95 -19.10
N ILE A 119 1.61 -4.02 -18.35
CA ILE A 119 0.79 -5.26 -18.37
C ILE A 119 -0.66 -4.97 -17.96
N SER A 120 -0.86 -3.92 -17.15
CA SER A 120 -2.18 -3.44 -16.73
C SER A 120 -3.15 -3.13 -17.88
N TYR A 121 -2.63 -2.77 -19.07
CA TYR A 121 -3.45 -2.45 -20.24
C TYR A 121 -3.71 -3.65 -21.15
N ALA A 122 -3.18 -4.83 -20.83
CA ALA A 122 -3.38 -6.02 -21.66
C ALA A 122 -4.85 -6.45 -21.75
N GLY A 123 -5.66 -6.21 -20.71
CA GLY A 123 -7.10 -6.46 -20.75
C GLY A 123 -7.81 -5.61 -21.81
N LEU A 124 -7.51 -4.31 -21.86
CA LEU A 124 -8.04 -3.41 -22.89
C LEU A 124 -7.66 -3.86 -24.30
N LEU A 125 -6.40 -4.23 -24.50
CA LEU A 125 -5.92 -4.71 -25.80
C LEU A 125 -6.63 -6.01 -26.21
N THR A 126 -6.83 -6.93 -25.27
CA THR A 126 -7.62 -8.16 -25.48
C THR A 126 -9.05 -7.82 -25.89
N ASN A 127 -9.70 -6.86 -25.24
CA ASN A 127 -11.07 -6.46 -25.61
C ASN A 127 -11.12 -5.91 -27.04
N VAL A 128 -10.24 -4.97 -27.39
CA VAL A 128 -10.16 -4.45 -28.77
C VAL A 128 -9.93 -5.58 -29.77
N ALA A 129 -9.02 -6.52 -29.48
CA ALA A 129 -8.76 -7.66 -30.35
C ALA A 129 -9.98 -8.57 -30.50
N VAL A 130 -10.68 -8.91 -29.42
CA VAL A 130 -11.88 -9.76 -29.47
C VAL A 130 -13.01 -9.10 -30.24
N PHE A 131 -13.25 -7.79 -30.06
CA PHE A 131 -14.26 -7.05 -30.81
C PHE A 131 -13.95 -6.98 -32.30
N LEU A 132 -12.67 -6.80 -32.67
CA LEU A 132 -12.24 -6.83 -34.08
C LEU A 132 -12.43 -8.22 -34.68
N LEU A 133 -12.01 -9.29 -33.98
CA LEU A 133 -12.17 -10.67 -34.43
C LEU A 133 -13.65 -11.04 -34.60
N PHE A 134 -14.51 -10.66 -33.65
CA PHE A 134 -15.94 -10.91 -33.73
C PHE A 134 -16.60 -10.12 -34.88
N SER A 135 -16.16 -8.89 -35.13
CA SER A 135 -16.63 -8.09 -36.27
C SER A 135 -16.25 -8.73 -37.61
N VAL A 136 -15.03 -9.26 -37.72
CA VAL A 136 -14.58 -10.02 -38.91
C VAL A 136 -15.40 -11.29 -39.08
N TYR A 137 -15.69 -12.01 -37.99
CA TYR A 137 -16.53 -13.21 -38.01
C TYR A 137 -17.95 -12.91 -38.52
N LEU A 138 -18.57 -11.83 -38.04
CA LEU A 138 -19.89 -11.39 -38.52
C LEU A 138 -19.88 -11.06 -40.02
N PHE A 139 -18.79 -10.47 -40.53
CA PHE A 139 -18.68 -10.11 -41.95
C PHE A 139 -18.50 -11.33 -42.88
N ILE A 140 -17.70 -12.32 -42.45
CA ILE A 140 -17.41 -13.52 -43.24
C ILE A 140 -18.60 -14.50 -43.25
N SER A 141 -19.36 -14.55 -42.17
CA SER A 141 -20.45 -15.51 -41.98
C SER A 141 -21.80 -14.80 -41.88
N PRO A 142 -22.50 -14.51 -43.00
CA PRO A 142 -23.79 -13.81 -42.98
C PRO A 142 -24.86 -14.49 -42.12
N GLY A 143 -24.79 -15.81 -41.94
CA GLY A 143 -25.68 -16.55 -41.04
C GLY A 143 -25.54 -16.18 -39.56
N ALA A 144 -24.41 -15.61 -39.15
CA ALA A 144 -24.17 -15.20 -37.77
C ALA A 144 -25.11 -14.06 -37.34
N TYR A 145 -25.51 -13.14 -38.24
CA TYR A 145 -26.47 -12.09 -37.91
C TYR A 145 -27.81 -12.67 -37.43
N ILE A 146 -28.23 -13.81 -38.00
CA ILE A 146 -29.47 -14.50 -37.65
C ILE A 146 -29.30 -15.24 -36.32
N THR A 147 -28.21 -16.00 -36.16
CA THR A 147 -27.93 -16.78 -34.94
C THR A 147 -27.84 -15.90 -33.70
N TYR A 148 -27.23 -14.72 -33.83
CA TYR A 148 -27.06 -13.79 -32.71
C TYR A 148 -28.20 -12.78 -32.58
N HIS A 149 -29.16 -12.76 -33.50
CA HIS A 149 -30.25 -11.76 -33.56
C HIS A 149 -29.74 -10.30 -33.54
N ILE A 150 -28.58 -10.04 -34.14
CA ILE A 150 -27.93 -8.72 -34.15
C ILE A 150 -27.87 -8.19 -35.58
N SER A 151 -28.13 -6.89 -35.76
CA SER A 151 -27.87 -6.18 -37.02
C SER A 151 -26.47 -5.58 -37.03
N LEU A 152 -25.88 -5.38 -38.23
CA LEU A 152 -24.58 -4.70 -38.37
C LEU A 152 -24.60 -3.31 -37.72
N TYR A 153 -25.70 -2.57 -37.88
CA TYR A 153 -25.89 -1.27 -37.24
C TYR A 153 -25.84 -1.39 -35.70
N SER A 154 -26.65 -2.27 -35.12
CA SER A 154 -26.70 -2.48 -33.66
C SER A 154 -25.35 -2.92 -33.10
N TRP A 155 -24.62 -3.80 -33.81
CA TRP A 155 -23.29 -4.26 -33.40
C TRP A 155 -22.27 -3.11 -33.37
N ILE A 156 -22.23 -2.28 -34.41
CA ILE A 156 -21.30 -1.14 -34.46
C ILE A 156 -21.62 -0.14 -33.35
N VAL A 157 -22.90 0.22 -33.18
CA VAL A 157 -23.29 1.14 -32.10
C VAL A 157 -22.91 0.58 -30.73
N PHE A 158 -23.19 -0.70 -30.49
CA PHE A 158 -22.85 -1.36 -29.22
C PHE A 158 -21.34 -1.40 -28.97
N SER A 159 -20.55 -1.89 -29.94
CA SER A 159 -19.11 -2.06 -29.79
C SER A 159 -18.37 -0.74 -29.59
N VAL A 160 -18.71 0.31 -30.34
CA VAL A 160 -18.08 1.63 -30.19
C VAL A 160 -18.38 2.23 -28.81
N ASN A 161 -19.64 2.18 -28.36
CA ASN A 161 -20.01 2.68 -27.03
C ASN A 161 -19.34 1.88 -25.91
N PHE A 162 -19.32 0.56 -26.04
CA PHE A 162 -18.69 -0.32 -25.06
C PHE A 162 -17.18 -0.03 -24.95
N LEU A 163 -16.46 0.01 -26.07
CA LEU A 163 -15.02 0.29 -26.06
C LEU A 163 -14.70 1.69 -25.53
N PHE A 164 -15.55 2.68 -25.84
CA PHE A 164 -15.42 4.02 -25.26
C PHE A 164 -15.52 3.98 -23.72
N ILE A 165 -16.55 3.32 -23.18
CA ILE A 165 -16.73 3.18 -21.73
C ILE A 165 -15.57 2.41 -21.11
N ASP A 166 -15.12 1.31 -21.73
CA ASP A 166 -13.99 0.50 -21.25
C ASP A 166 -12.71 1.33 -21.15
N VAL A 167 -12.39 2.11 -22.20
CA VAL A 167 -11.24 3.02 -22.18
C VAL A 167 -11.37 4.07 -21.08
N VAL A 168 -12.53 4.74 -20.97
CA VAL A 168 -12.76 5.79 -19.96
C VAL A 168 -12.60 5.22 -18.55
N VAL A 169 -13.23 4.08 -18.25
CA VAL A 169 -13.16 3.45 -16.92
C VAL A 169 -11.74 3.03 -16.58
N ILE A 170 -11.00 2.43 -17.52
CA ILE A 170 -9.61 2.05 -17.30
C ILE A 170 -8.72 3.27 -17.05
N LEU A 171 -8.92 4.37 -17.79
CA LEU A 171 -8.19 5.62 -17.58
C LEU A 171 -8.49 6.21 -16.19
N LEU A 172 -9.76 6.21 -15.77
CA LEU A 172 -10.16 6.69 -14.44
C LEU A 172 -9.54 5.85 -13.32
N ILE A 173 -9.61 4.52 -13.42
CA ILE A 173 -8.99 3.62 -12.43
C ILE A 173 -7.49 3.85 -12.41
N ARG A 174 -6.84 3.98 -13.56
CA ARG A 174 -5.40 4.25 -13.64
C ARG A 174 -5.03 5.58 -12.98
N MET A 175 -5.80 6.64 -13.23
CA MET A 175 -5.60 7.94 -12.61
C MET A 175 -5.72 7.84 -11.09
N LEU A 176 -6.76 7.17 -10.60
CA LEU A 176 -6.99 6.93 -9.18
C LEU A 176 -5.83 6.16 -8.55
N LEU A 177 -5.41 5.05 -9.15
CA LEU A 177 -4.29 4.23 -8.65
C LEU A 177 -2.97 5.00 -8.63
N THR A 178 -2.72 5.83 -9.66
CA THR A 178 -1.53 6.68 -9.71
C THR A 178 -1.54 7.74 -8.61
N ASN A 179 -2.71 8.32 -8.33
CA ASN A 179 -2.87 9.28 -7.25
C ASN A 179 -2.71 8.63 -5.86
N ILE A 180 -3.26 7.43 -5.65
CA ILE A 180 -3.03 6.65 -4.41
C ILE A 180 -1.54 6.35 -4.24
N LYS A 181 -0.86 5.91 -5.31
CA LYS A 181 0.58 5.66 -5.27
C LYS A 181 1.36 6.89 -4.80
N ARG A 182 1.10 8.06 -5.40
CA ARG A 182 1.73 9.33 -5.00
C ARG A 182 1.44 9.69 -3.54
N SER A 183 0.20 9.53 -3.10
CA SER A 183 -0.19 9.79 -1.71
C SER A 183 0.56 8.88 -0.73
N LEU A 184 0.68 7.58 -1.03
CA LEU A 184 1.45 6.64 -0.22
C LEU A 184 2.93 7.00 -0.14
N GLU A 185 3.52 7.47 -1.25
CA GLU A 185 4.91 7.92 -1.28
C GLU A 185 5.12 9.15 -0.39
N VAL A 186 4.23 10.14 -0.47
CA VAL A 186 4.28 11.34 0.39
C VAL A 186 4.11 10.98 1.86
N GLN A 187 3.16 10.10 2.19
CA GLN A 187 2.93 9.63 3.57
C GLN A 187 4.17 8.92 4.14
N LYS A 188 4.82 8.07 3.34
CA LYS A 188 6.05 7.37 3.74
C LYS A 188 7.18 8.35 4.06
N GLU A 189 7.38 9.34 3.19
CA GLU A 189 8.41 10.37 3.38
C GLU A 189 8.12 11.25 4.60
N LEU A 190 6.86 11.68 4.78
CA LEU A 190 6.47 12.49 5.94
C LEU A 190 6.69 11.72 7.26
N ASN A 191 6.28 10.45 7.32
CA ASN A 191 6.46 9.64 8.52
C ASN A 191 7.96 9.46 8.85
N ARG A 192 8.81 9.29 7.84
CA ARG A 192 10.26 9.25 8.04
C ARG A 192 10.79 10.53 8.67
N ARG A 193 10.39 11.70 8.17
CA ARG A 193 10.80 13.01 8.72
C ARG A 193 10.32 13.19 10.15
N LEU A 194 9.08 12.79 10.46
CA LEU A 194 8.55 12.83 11.82
C LEU A 194 9.35 11.95 12.79
N LEU A 195 9.77 10.76 12.35
CA LEU A 195 10.62 9.88 13.15
C LEU A 195 12.02 10.48 13.37
N GLU A 196 12.61 11.11 12.35
CA GLU A 196 13.90 11.80 12.46
C GLU A 196 13.80 13.00 13.42
N GLN A 197 12.76 13.83 13.31
CA GLN A 197 12.50 14.94 14.23
C GLN A 197 12.31 14.47 15.68
N ARG A 198 11.48 13.45 15.92
CA ARG A 198 11.31 12.89 17.28
C ARG A 198 12.63 12.41 17.88
N ARG A 199 13.50 11.78 17.08
CA ARG A 199 14.81 11.33 17.58
C ARG A 199 15.69 12.52 17.99
N LEU A 200 15.69 13.59 17.20
CA LEU A 200 16.42 14.82 17.54
C LEU A 200 15.84 15.48 18.80
N GLU A 201 14.52 15.60 18.91
CA GLU A 201 13.85 16.12 20.10
C GLU A 201 14.15 15.28 21.35
N GLN A 202 14.10 13.95 21.24
CA GLN A 202 14.44 13.05 22.35
C GLN A 202 15.88 13.21 22.80
N GLU A 203 16.81 13.38 21.86
CA GLU A 203 18.22 13.62 22.16
C GLU A 203 18.42 14.98 22.84
N GLN A 204 17.76 16.03 22.36
CA GLN A 204 17.76 17.34 23.01
C GLN A 204 17.20 17.25 24.43
N HIS A 205 16.03 16.62 24.62
CA HIS A 205 15.42 16.41 25.94
C HIS A 205 16.31 15.60 26.89
N ARG A 206 17.08 14.62 26.38
CA ARG A 206 18.08 13.89 27.18
C ARG A 206 19.19 14.83 27.65
N ARG A 207 19.77 15.60 26.74
CA ARG A 207 20.84 16.57 27.08
C ARG A 207 20.36 17.62 28.08
N LEU A 208 19.15 18.18 27.90
CA LEU A 208 18.58 19.12 28.85
C LEU A 208 18.43 18.51 30.25
N ARG A 209 17.98 17.25 30.36
CA ARG A 209 17.88 16.55 31.65
C ARG A 209 19.25 16.32 32.29
N GLU A 210 20.25 15.96 31.52
CA GLU A 210 21.63 15.81 32.02
C GLU A 210 22.16 17.14 32.57
N ILE A 211 21.96 18.24 31.86
CA ILE A 211 22.36 19.58 32.31
C ILE A 211 21.64 19.95 33.61
N ALA A 212 20.31 19.76 33.67
CA ALA A 212 19.53 20.05 34.87
C ALA A 212 19.98 19.21 36.09
N PHE A 213 20.39 17.96 35.87
CA PHE A 213 20.95 17.10 36.91
C PHE A 213 22.29 17.64 37.43
N ILE A 214 23.22 17.99 36.54
CA ILE A 214 24.52 18.56 36.90
C ILE A 214 24.32 19.85 37.71
N GLN A 215 23.43 20.74 37.27
CA GLN A 215 23.11 21.99 37.97
C GLN A 215 22.51 21.76 39.37
N SER A 216 21.58 20.82 39.50
CA SER A 216 20.84 20.64 40.76
C SER A 216 21.65 19.89 41.84
N HIS A 217 22.54 18.99 41.44
CA HIS A 217 23.27 18.11 42.36
C HIS A 217 24.77 18.36 42.39
N LEU A 218 25.42 18.47 41.24
CA LEU A 218 26.88 18.53 41.18
C LEU A 218 27.41 19.95 41.43
N VAL A 219 26.70 21.00 40.99
CA VAL A 219 27.08 22.40 41.29
C VAL A 219 26.76 22.78 42.74
N ARG A 220 25.67 22.21 43.29
CA ARG A 220 25.17 22.59 44.62
C ARG A 220 26.11 22.20 45.77
N ALA A 221 26.77 21.05 45.67
CA ALA A 221 27.69 20.54 46.70
C ALA A 221 28.90 21.46 46.95
N PRO A 222 29.74 21.80 45.94
CA PRO A 222 30.87 22.70 46.15
C PRO A 222 30.43 24.11 46.53
N LEU A 223 29.29 24.60 46.01
CA LEU A 223 28.74 25.91 46.40
C LEU A 223 28.36 25.96 47.89
N LEU A 224 27.73 24.91 48.43
CA LEU A 224 27.42 24.82 49.86
C LEU A 224 28.69 24.77 50.71
N ASN A 225 29.72 24.05 50.27
CA ASN A 225 31.03 24.01 50.93
C ASN A 225 31.70 25.38 50.96
N ILE A 226 31.76 26.09 49.82
CA ILE A 226 32.27 27.47 49.73
C ILE A 226 31.52 28.36 50.71
N LYS A 227 30.18 28.33 50.71
CA LYS A 227 29.36 29.17 51.59
C LYS A 227 29.60 28.85 53.08
N GLY A 228 29.71 27.56 53.42
CA GLY A 228 30.00 27.09 54.77
C GLY A 228 31.37 27.56 55.25
N ILE A 229 32.43 27.28 54.47
CA ILE A 229 33.82 27.65 54.81
C ILE A 229 33.97 29.18 54.89
N THR A 230 33.38 29.92 53.96
CA THR A 230 33.39 31.39 53.97
C THR A 230 32.72 31.94 55.24
N SER A 231 31.62 31.33 55.68
CA SER A 231 30.93 31.75 56.92
C SER A 231 31.76 31.49 58.19
N LEU A 232 32.55 30.42 58.22
CA LEU A 232 33.48 30.12 59.32
C LEU A 232 34.62 31.14 59.35
N ILE A 233 35.19 31.46 58.19
CA ILE A 233 36.23 32.48 58.05
C ILE A 233 35.71 33.85 58.51
N SER A 234 34.50 34.25 58.10
CA SER A 234 33.94 35.57 58.41
C SER A 234 33.58 35.78 59.89
N HIS A 235 33.33 34.70 60.65
CA HIS A 235 32.97 34.76 62.08
C HIS A 235 34.17 34.52 63.00
N THR A 236 35.38 34.37 62.46
CA THR A 236 36.61 34.14 63.24
C THR A 236 37.10 35.46 63.87
N ARG A 237 36.94 35.59 65.18
CA ARG A 237 37.04 36.85 65.96
C ARG A 237 38.45 37.45 66.09
N ASN A 238 39.51 36.80 65.62
CA ASN A 238 40.91 37.24 65.79
C ASN A 238 41.76 37.26 64.50
N HIS A 239 41.16 37.13 63.31
CA HIS A 239 41.87 37.13 62.01
C HIS A 239 42.96 36.03 61.84
N ASN A 240 43.10 35.11 62.80
CA ASN A 240 43.98 33.96 62.69
C ASN A 240 43.24 32.85 61.91
N ILE A 241 43.21 33.00 60.58
CA ILE A 241 42.55 32.06 59.68
C ILE A 241 43.39 30.77 59.67
N GLU A 242 42.76 29.64 59.98
CA GLU A 242 43.42 28.34 59.89
C GLU A 242 43.71 28.03 58.41
N GLU A 243 44.99 27.81 58.08
CA GLU A 243 45.45 27.45 56.74
C GLU A 243 44.67 26.27 56.09
N PRO A 244 44.22 25.23 56.84
CA PRO A 244 43.34 24.20 56.31
C PRO A 244 41.99 24.69 55.77
N LEU A 245 41.41 25.77 56.32
CA LEU A 245 40.14 26.34 55.82
C LEU A 245 40.34 27.01 54.45
N LEU A 246 41.46 27.71 54.27
CA LEU A 246 41.83 28.33 52.99
C LEU A 246 42.07 27.27 51.91
N ILE A 247 42.80 26.19 52.24
CA ILE A 247 43.04 25.07 51.32
C ILE A 247 41.72 24.37 50.93
N SER A 248 40.81 24.18 51.89
CA SER A 248 39.51 23.54 51.64
C SER A 248 38.58 24.43 50.80
N LEU A 249 38.67 25.76 50.97
CA LEU A 249 37.96 26.73 50.16
C LEU A 249 38.45 26.70 48.71
N GLU A 250 39.77 26.77 48.51
CA GLU A 250 40.42 26.68 47.19
C GLU A 250 40.00 25.41 46.46
N LYS A 251 40.08 24.27 47.14
CA LYS A 251 39.62 22.99 46.59
C LYS A 251 38.15 22.99 46.18
N SER A 252 37.27 23.60 46.98
CA SER A 252 35.83 23.68 46.65
C SER A 252 35.56 24.61 45.46
N VAL A 253 36.37 25.66 45.29
CA VAL A 253 36.33 26.55 44.13
C VAL A 253 36.79 25.81 42.87
N ASP A 254 37.88 25.04 42.94
CA ASP A 254 38.36 24.21 41.83
C ASP A 254 37.35 23.13 41.43
N GLU A 255 36.72 22.46 42.41
CA GLU A 255 35.65 21.49 42.16
C GLU A 255 34.45 22.16 41.45
N LEU A 256 34.06 23.37 41.86
CA LEU A 256 33.00 24.13 41.21
C LEU A 256 33.38 24.52 39.77
N ASP A 257 34.59 25.01 39.54
CA ASP A 257 35.07 25.37 38.19
C ASP A 257 35.09 24.14 37.27
N GLY A 258 35.53 22.99 37.78
CA GLY A 258 35.48 21.72 37.06
C GLY A 258 34.05 21.31 36.66
N VAL A 259 33.08 21.44 37.58
CA VAL A 259 31.67 21.16 37.28
C VAL A 259 31.13 22.15 36.24
N ILE A 260 31.44 23.44 36.35
CA ILE A 260 31.01 24.47 35.38
C ILE A 260 31.58 24.19 33.99
N ARG A 261 32.88 23.86 33.88
CA ARG A 261 33.50 23.44 32.61
C ARG A 261 32.78 22.26 31.98
N SER A 262 32.41 21.25 32.78
CA SER A 262 31.66 20.10 32.29
C SER A 262 30.26 20.44 31.74
N VAL A 263 29.61 21.49 32.26
CA VAL A 263 28.33 22.01 31.74
C VAL A 263 28.55 22.77 30.44
N VAL A 264 29.60 23.60 30.38
CA VAL A 264 29.95 24.38 29.19
C VAL A 264 30.28 23.44 28.02
N GLU A 265 31.08 22.39 28.24
CA GLU A 265 31.39 21.38 27.21
C GLU A 265 30.14 20.65 26.69
N ARG A 266 29.15 20.42 27.55
CA ARG A 266 27.89 19.76 27.16
C ARG A 266 26.88 20.70 26.50
N THR A 267 27.08 22.03 26.61
CA THR A 267 26.22 23.06 26.01
C THR A 267 26.84 23.75 24.79
N SER A 268 28.16 23.65 24.59
CA SER A 268 28.85 24.12 23.38
C SER A 268 28.49 23.24 22.17
N PHE A 269 27.95 23.88 21.14
CA PHE A 269 27.51 23.27 19.88
C PHE A 269 28.67 22.74 19.03
#